data_AF-A0A840MQZ3-F1
#
_entry.id   AF-A0A840MQZ3-F1
#
_cell.length_a   1.000
_cell.length_b   1.000
_cell.length_c   1.000
_cell.angle_alpha   90.00
_cell.angle_beta   90.00
_cell.angle_gamma   90.00
#
_symmetry.space_group_name_H-M   'P 1'
#
loop_
_entity.id
_entity.type
_entity.pdbx_description
1 polymer ?
#
loop_
_entity_poly.entity_id
_entity_poly.type
_entity_poly.pdbx_seq_one_letter_code
_entity_poly.pdbx_strand_id
1 'polypeptide(L)'
;MKKQTLLPALLMLLVAPQTWAESAPTEYDPAKHTEKMRVYCADLDKQLGLMAKREKLGLRATEKERFLQKRGELEAKREKHCAQFKAQ
;
A
#
# COMPACT_ATOMS: atom_id res chain seq x y z
N MET A 1 -63.40 17.16 24.20
CA MET A 1 -62.89 17.96 23.06
C MET A 1 -61.64 17.27 22.50
N LYS A 2 -61.54 17.15 21.16
CA LYS A 2 -60.37 16.86 20.28
C LYS A 2 -59.56 15.58 20.58
N LYS A 3 -59.70 14.46 19.84
CA LYS A 3 -59.29 14.15 18.45
C LYS A 3 -57.80 14.38 18.14
N GLN A 4 -57.23 13.38 17.47
CA GLN A 4 -56.08 13.36 16.55
C GLN A 4 -54.78 12.70 17.04
N THR A 5 -54.69 11.40 16.77
CA THR A 5 -53.73 10.74 15.86
C THR A 5 -52.68 11.67 15.23
N LEU A 6 -51.40 11.24 15.19
CA LEU A 6 -50.59 11.02 13.97
C LEU A 6 -49.08 10.87 14.31
N LEU A 7 -48.53 9.72 13.91
CA LEU A 7 -47.19 9.45 13.37
C LEU A 7 -45.96 10.21 13.91
N PRO A 8 -44.95 9.49 14.46
CA PRO A 8 -43.55 9.79 14.22
C PRO A 8 -43.04 8.82 13.14
N ALA A 9 -43.49 8.99 11.89
CA ALA A 9 -43.01 8.17 10.77
C ALA A 9 -42.77 9.03 9.52
N LEU A 10 -42.29 10.25 9.72
CA LEU A 10 -41.90 11.14 8.63
C LEU A 10 -40.49 11.68 8.87
N LEU A 11 -39.51 10.77 8.79
CA LEU A 11 -38.10 11.12 8.55
C LEU A 11 -37.38 9.94 7.86
N MET A 12 -38.08 9.29 6.93
CA MET A 12 -37.47 8.50 5.86
C MET A 12 -37.32 9.36 4.61
N LEU A 13 -36.56 10.45 4.70
CA LEU A 13 -36.19 11.24 3.54
C LEU A 13 -34.81 11.84 3.78
N LEU A 14 -33.78 11.04 3.56
CA LEU A 14 -32.46 11.45 3.08
C LEU A 14 -31.65 10.18 2.81
N VAL A 15 -32.19 9.31 1.95
CA VAL A 15 -31.34 8.42 1.15
C VAL A 15 -30.67 9.34 0.14
N ALA A 16 -29.59 9.99 0.56
CA ALA A 16 -28.70 10.64 -0.38
C ALA A 16 -28.25 9.55 -1.37
N PRO A 17 -28.40 9.75 -2.69
CA PRO A 17 -27.69 8.89 -3.62
C PRO A 17 -26.21 9.08 -3.27
N GLN A 18 -25.57 8.01 -2.82
CA GLN A 18 -24.12 7.92 -2.93
C GLN A 18 -23.84 7.92 -4.42
N THR A 19 -23.73 9.13 -4.98
CA THR A 19 -23.07 9.31 -6.26
C THR A 19 -21.70 8.71 -6.03
N TRP A 20 -21.52 7.51 -6.58
CA TRP A 20 -20.22 7.02 -6.94
C TRP A 20 -19.65 8.16 -7.80
N ALA A 21 -18.86 9.02 -7.16
CA ALA A 21 -17.92 9.86 -7.87
C ALA A 21 -17.00 8.83 -8.50
N GLU A 22 -17.39 8.43 -9.71
CA GLU A 22 -16.60 7.69 -10.66
C GLU A 22 -15.26 8.43 -10.67
N SER A 23 -14.29 7.84 -9.98
CA SER A 23 -12.96 8.38 -9.85
C SER A 23 -12.48 8.56 -11.28
N ALA A 24 -12.44 9.81 -11.75
CA ALA A 24 -11.92 10.16 -13.06
C ALA A 24 -10.65 9.32 -13.25
N PRO A 25 -10.54 8.55 -14.34
CA PRO A 25 -9.41 7.64 -14.51
C PRO A 25 -8.17 8.50 -14.39
N THR A 26 -7.40 8.28 -13.33
CA THR A 26 -6.16 9.03 -13.10
C THR A 26 -5.31 8.77 -14.32
N GLU A 27 -5.13 9.79 -15.15
CA GLU A 27 -4.43 9.69 -16.42
C GLU A 27 -3.07 9.04 -16.17
N TYR A 28 -2.81 7.92 -16.84
CA TYR A 28 -1.57 7.16 -16.66
C TYR A 28 -0.42 7.97 -17.23
N ASP A 29 0.34 8.63 -16.36
CA ASP A 29 1.55 9.35 -16.69
C ASP A 29 2.77 8.41 -16.57
N PRO A 30 3.37 7.98 -17.69
CA PRO A 30 4.50 7.03 -17.66
C PRO A 30 5.75 7.61 -17.00
N ALA A 31 5.95 8.93 -17.02
CA ALA A 31 7.09 9.56 -16.38
C ALA A 31 6.95 9.53 -14.84
N LYS A 32 5.76 9.85 -14.33
CA LYS A 32 5.45 9.71 -12.89
C LYS A 32 5.48 8.26 -12.43
N HIS A 33 5.01 7.33 -13.24
CA HIS A 33 5.09 5.90 -12.94
C HIS A 33 6.55 5.43 -12.84
N THR A 34 7.39 5.84 -13.80
CA THR A 34 8.83 5.54 -13.81
C THR A 34 9.54 6.09 -12.57
N GLU A 35 9.28 7.35 -12.22
CA GLU A 35 9.89 7.97 -11.03
C GLU A 35 9.43 7.29 -9.73
N LYS A 36 8.13 6.97 -9.62
CA LYS A 36 7.60 6.21 -8.49
C LYS A 36 8.27 4.84 -8.37
N MET A 37 8.50 4.16 -9.49
CA MET A 37 9.20 2.88 -9.51
C MET A 37 10.67 3.01 -9.13
N ARG A 38 11.36 4.06 -9.58
CA ARG A 38 12.74 4.36 -9.17
C ARG A 38 12.85 4.55 -7.65
N VAL A 39 11.98 5.37 -7.07
CA VAL A 39 11.93 5.60 -5.62
C VAL A 39 11.62 4.31 -4.86
N TYR A 40 10.64 3.53 -5.35
CA TYR A 40 10.29 2.23 -4.77
C TYR A 40 11.50 1.26 -4.76
N CYS A 41 12.24 1.20 -5.87
CA CYS A 41 13.43 0.37 -5.98
C CYS A 41 14.56 0.82 -5.04
N ALA A 42 14.78 2.12 -4.92
CA ALA A 42 15.74 2.67 -3.97
C ALA A 42 15.38 2.35 -2.51
N ASP A 43 14.08 2.33 -2.17
CA ASP A 43 13.62 1.95 -0.83
C ASP A 43 13.85 0.45 -0.55
N LEU A 44 13.54 -0.43 -1.50
CA LEU A 44 13.86 -1.86 -1.38
C LEU A 44 15.36 -2.09 -1.18
N ASP A 45 16.21 -1.39 -1.94
CA ASP A 45 17.67 -1.45 -1.80
C ASP A 45 18.14 -0.98 -0.43
N LYS A 46 17.56 0.12 0.08
CA LYS A 46 17.84 0.61 1.42
C LYS A 46 17.45 -0.42 2.48
N GLN A 47 16.28 -1.04 2.37
CA GLN A 47 15.83 -2.07 3.31
C GLN A 47 16.76 -3.28 3.30
N LEU A 48 17.14 -3.78 2.12
CA LEU A 48 18.09 -4.88 1.97
C LEU A 48 19.48 -4.52 2.54
N GLY A 49 19.95 -3.30 2.32
CA GLY A 49 21.20 -2.79 2.91
C GLY A 49 21.16 -2.72 4.44
N LEU A 50 20.04 -2.27 5.03
CA LEU A 50 19.84 -2.28 6.48
C LEU A 50 19.80 -3.70 7.05
N MET A 51 19.16 -4.63 6.34
CA MET A 51 19.17 -6.03 6.71
C MET A 51 20.59 -6.62 6.66
N ALA A 52 21.34 -6.43 5.57
CA ALA A 52 22.71 -6.91 5.47
C ALA A 52 23.60 -6.36 6.61
N LYS A 53 23.40 -5.09 7.02
CA LYS A 53 24.07 -4.52 8.19
C LYS A 53 23.68 -5.22 9.49
N ARG A 54 22.38 -5.45 9.72
CA ARG A 54 21.89 -6.15 10.92
C ARG A 54 22.39 -7.58 11.01
N GLU A 55 22.44 -8.29 9.88
CA GLU A 55 22.98 -9.65 9.82
C GLU A 55 24.46 -9.70 10.22
N LYS A 56 25.28 -8.73 9.77
CA LYS A 56 26.69 -8.59 10.17
C LYS A 56 26.87 -8.29 11.66
N LEU A 57 25.93 -7.57 12.28
CA LEU A 57 25.94 -7.27 13.72
C LEU A 57 25.52 -8.47 14.57
N GLY A 58 24.97 -9.52 13.95
CA GLY A 58 24.50 -10.72 14.62
C GLY A 58 22.99 -10.71 14.86
N LEU A 59 22.39 -11.87 14.62
CA LEU A 59 20.98 -12.14 14.82
C LEU A 59 20.83 -13.20 15.92
N ARG A 60 19.84 -13.06 16.80
CA ARG A 60 19.50 -14.16 17.73
C ARG A 60 19.00 -15.36 16.94
N ALA A 61 19.22 -16.57 17.47
CA ALA A 61 18.78 -17.80 16.80
C ALA A 61 17.27 -17.81 16.51
N THR A 62 16.46 -17.28 17.43
CA THR A 62 14.99 -17.22 17.35
C THR A 62 14.43 -16.20 16.35
N GLU A 63 15.26 -15.26 15.88
CA GLU A 63 14.87 -14.26 14.87
C GLU A 63 15.49 -14.55 13.49
N LYS A 64 16.52 -15.41 13.42
CA LYS A 64 17.28 -15.68 12.20
C LYS A 64 16.41 -16.20 11.06
N GLU A 65 15.53 -17.17 11.33
CA GLU A 65 14.66 -17.75 10.30
C GLU A 65 13.73 -16.69 9.68
N ARG A 66 12.98 -15.96 10.52
CA ARG A 66 12.09 -14.88 10.08
C ARG A 66 12.85 -13.77 9.36
N PHE A 67 14.06 -13.46 9.83
CA PHE A 67 14.93 -12.47 9.20
C PHE A 67 15.33 -12.89 7.79
N LEU A 68 15.79 -14.13 7.62
CA LEU A 68 16.19 -14.66 6.31
C LEU A 68 14.99 -14.77 5.36
N GLN A 69 13.83 -15.19 5.85
CA GLN A 69 12.59 -15.19 5.08
C GLN A 69 12.25 -13.79 4.58
N LYS A 70 12.28 -12.78 5.46
CA LYS A 70 11.99 -11.39 5.10
C LYS A 70 13.00 -10.84 4.07
N ARG A 71 14.27 -11.22 4.20
CA ARG A 71 15.31 -10.83 3.25
C ARG A 71 15.00 -11.41 1.87
N GLY A 72 14.69 -12.71 1.79
CA GLY A 72 14.31 -13.36 0.54
C GLY A 72 13.05 -12.76 -0.10
N GLU A 73 12.04 -12.40 0.69
CA GLU A 73 10.85 -11.70 0.19
C GLU A 73 11.18 -10.35 -0.44
N LEU A 74 12.08 -9.58 0.18
CA LEU A 74 12.51 -8.28 -0.33
C LEU A 74 13.39 -8.41 -1.58
N GLU A 75 14.29 -9.41 -1.62
CA GLU A 75 15.09 -9.75 -2.79
C GLU A 75 14.21 -10.13 -3.97
N ALA A 76 13.21 -11.00 -3.76
CA ALA A 76 12.25 -11.40 -4.79
C ALA A 76 11.39 -10.22 -5.28
N LYS A 77 10.92 -9.35 -4.37
CA LYS A 77 10.20 -8.12 -4.75
C LYS A 77 11.08 -7.20 -5.58
N ARG A 78 12.34 -7.02 -5.18
CA ARG A 78 13.29 -6.20 -5.93
C ARG A 78 13.55 -6.79 -7.31
N GLU A 79 13.79 -8.09 -7.41
CA GLU A 79 14.01 -8.72 -8.71
C GLU A 79 12.80 -8.56 -9.64
N LYS A 80 11.60 -8.80 -9.13
CA LYS A 80 10.36 -8.68 -9.90
C LYS A 80 10.09 -7.24 -10.40
N HIS A 81 10.35 -6.24 -9.58
CA HIS A 81 9.92 -4.86 -9.83
C HIS A 81 11.04 -3.94 -10.32
N CYS A 82 12.29 -4.28 -10.04
CA CYS A 82 13.45 -3.39 -10.22
C CYS A 82 14.52 -3.94 -11.16
N ALA A 83 14.33 -5.12 -11.76
CA ALA A 83 15.28 -5.67 -12.74
C ALA A 83 15.56 -4.70 -13.90
N GLN A 84 14.56 -3.93 -14.33
CA GLN A 84 14.69 -2.95 -15.41
C GLN A 84 15.48 -1.69 -14.99
N PHE A 85 15.65 -1.44 -13.69
CA PHE A 85 16.40 -0.31 -13.13
C PHE A 85 17.80 -0.70 -12.64
N LYS A 86 18.19 -1.97 -12.77
CA LYS A 86 19.50 -2.51 -12.33
C LYS A 86 20.67 -2.16 -13.27
N ALA A 87 20.40 -1.59 -14.44
CA ALA A 87 21.34 -1.49 -15.56
C ALA A 87 21.72 -0.05 -15.95
N GLN A 88 21.60 0.93 -15.05
CA GLN A 88 22.10 2.29 -15.27
C GLN A 88 23.20 2.63 -14.28
#